data_AF-A0A842NHT7-F1
#
_entry.id   AF-A0A842NHT7-F1
#
_cell.length_a   1.000
_cell.length_b   1.000
_cell.length_c   1.000
_cell.angle_alpha   90.00
_cell.angle_beta   90.00
_cell.angle_gamma   90.00
#
_symmetry.space_group_name_H-M   'P 1'
#
loop_
_entity.id
_entity.type
_entity.pdbx_description
1 polymer ?
#
loop_
_entity_poly.entity_id
_entity_poly.type
_entity_poly.pdbx_seq_one_letter_code
_entity_poly.pdbx_strand_id
1 'polypeptide(L)'
;MRNSTKKGQMEIMGLIVIVILLTLGMFFVVAFKASQPKKEVQRTYEDDQLSSNFIISFLKMNGGSNCNKYTMEDLIQDCAVDRRLGCGGTDTCTYIEGVMNSLANKTLMVWQKKFDFIVEMPTMDINVEHECSDDSEKNAAFQPISLYPHPGTVVVRLDICK
;
A
#
# COMPACT_ATOMS: atom_id res chain seq x y z
N MET A 1 49.08 21.62 61.31
CA MET A 1 48.62 21.11 60.00
C MET A 1 47.18 20.61 60.17
N ARG A 2 46.19 21.31 59.61
CA ARG A 2 44.76 21.11 59.92
C ARG A 2 44.07 20.31 58.82
N ASN A 3 43.83 19.03 59.06
CA ASN A 3 43.17 18.07 58.16
C ASN A 3 41.62 18.22 58.13
N SER A 4 41.09 19.39 57.73
CA SER A 4 39.62 19.58 57.55
C SER A 4 39.14 19.54 56.09
N THR A 5 40.04 19.40 55.11
CA THR A 5 39.68 19.39 53.68
C THR A 5 38.96 18.13 53.19
N LYS A 6 38.89 17.07 54.00
CA LYS A 6 38.32 15.78 53.56
C LYS A 6 36.80 15.66 53.67
N LYS A 7 36.12 16.50 54.46
CA LYS A 7 34.65 16.37 54.66
C LYS A 7 33.83 17.03 53.56
N GLY A 8 34.18 18.26 53.14
CA GLY A 8 33.47 18.94 52.04
C GLY A 8 33.66 18.27 50.67
N GLN A 9 34.79 17.59 50.46
CA GLN A 9 35.02 16.79 49.25
C GLN A 9 34.08 15.59 49.14
N MET A 10 33.60 15.05 50.26
CA MET A 10 32.73 13.87 50.27
C MET A 10 31.27 14.23 49.92
N GLU A 11 30.79 15.42 50.33
CA GLU A 11 29.46 15.93 49.94
C GLU A 11 29.39 16.26 48.44
N ILE A 12 30.43 16.88 47.88
CA ILE A 12 30.48 17.22 46.45
C ILE A 12 30.50 15.96 45.58
N MET A 13 31.19 14.90 46.01
CA MET A 13 31.19 13.62 45.28
C MET A 13 29.81 12.96 45.23
N GLY A 14 29.05 13.03 46.32
CA GLY A 14 27.67 12.52 46.35
C GLY A 14 26.75 13.27 45.38
N LEU A 15 26.87 14.60 45.33
CA LEU A 15 26.09 15.43 44.41
C LEU A 15 26.41 15.12 42.94
N ILE A 16 27.69 14.93 42.61
CA ILE A 16 28.12 14.58 41.23
C ILE A 16 27.50 13.26 40.77
N VAL A 17 27.48 12.23 41.63
CA VAL A 17 26.89 10.93 41.29
C VAL A 17 25.40 11.06 41.00
N ILE A 18 24.66 11.83 41.80
CA ILE A 18 23.21 12.06 41.58
C ILE A 18 22.97 12.76 40.25
N VAL A 19 23.78 13.78 39.91
CA VAL A 19 23.66 14.50 38.64
C VAL A 19 23.91 13.57 37.46
N ILE A 20 24.94 12.72 37.53
CA ILE A 20 25.22 11.74 36.47
C ILE A 20 24.03 10.79 36.30
N LEU A 21 23.48 10.26 37.38
CA LEU A 21 22.32 9.37 37.31
C LEU A 21 21.08 10.07 36.72
N LEU A 22 20.83 11.33 37.05
CA LEU A 22 19.73 12.12 36.47
C LEU A 22 19.93 12.37 34.98
N THR A 23 21.15 12.72 34.55
CA THR A 23 21.46 12.94 33.12
C THR A 23 21.30 11.66 32.32
N LEU A 24 21.77 10.51 32.82
CA LEU A 24 21.56 9.21 32.19
C LEU A 24 20.07 8.85 32.13
N GLY A 25 19.31 9.10 33.20
CA GLY A 25 17.86 8.88 33.23
C GLY A 25 17.12 9.68 32.16
N MET A 26 17.42 10.98 32.02
CA MET A 26 16.87 11.80 30.93
C MET A 26 17.29 11.28 29.55
N PHE A 27 18.54 10.86 29.39
CA PHE A 27 19.05 10.32 28.13
C PHE A 27 18.29 9.06 27.71
N PHE A 28 18.01 8.15 28.65
CA PHE A 28 17.19 6.96 28.39
C PHE A 28 15.76 7.32 27.97
N VAL A 29 15.12 8.29 28.62
CA VAL A 29 13.76 8.72 28.24
C VAL A 29 13.74 9.29 26.82
N VAL A 30 14.69 10.14 26.47
CA VAL A 30 14.80 10.73 25.13
C VAL A 30 15.12 9.65 24.09
N ALA A 31 16.07 8.76 24.37
CA ALA A 31 16.44 7.67 23.47
C ALA A 31 15.29 6.67 23.25
N PHE A 32 14.50 6.39 24.29
CA PHE A 32 13.36 5.48 24.19
C PHE A 32 12.19 6.11 23.42
N LYS A 33 11.93 7.40 23.62
CA LYS A 33 10.94 8.17 22.84
C LYS A 33 11.36 8.28 21.36
N ALA A 34 12.65 8.51 21.08
CA ALA A 34 13.17 8.62 19.73
C ALA A 34 13.23 7.27 18.99
N SER A 35 13.43 6.16 19.72
CA SER A 35 13.48 4.81 19.17
C SER A 35 12.11 4.16 18.97
N GLN A 36 10.99 4.85 19.20
CA GLN A 36 9.69 4.31 18.78
C GLN A 36 9.64 4.35 17.24
N PRO A 37 9.72 3.20 16.55
CA PRO A 37 9.75 3.20 15.10
C PRO A 37 8.43 3.78 14.58
N LYS A 38 8.53 4.69 13.61
CA LYS A 38 7.39 5.19 12.81
C LYS A 38 6.83 4.06 11.93
N LYS A 39 6.39 2.96 12.54
CA LYS A 39 5.87 1.75 11.86
C LYS A 39 4.75 2.09 10.88
N GLU A 40 4.00 3.14 11.17
CA GLU A 40 2.86 3.60 10.37
C GLU A 40 3.27 4.25 9.05
N VAL A 41 4.34 5.08 9.05
CA VAL A 41 4.84 5.72 7.83
C VAL A 41 5.45 4.69 6.88
N GLN A 42 6.19 3.72 7.43
CA GLN A 42 6.79 2.66 6.63
C GLN A 42 5.74 1.74 6.00
N ARG A 43 4.71 1.34 6.75
CA ARG A 43 3.62 0.50 6.23
C ARG A 43 2.82 1.19 5.12
N THR A 44 2.52 2.48 5.29
CA THR A 44 1.81 3.25 4.26
C THR A 44 2.59 3.29 2.95
N TYR A 45 3.91 3.53 3.04
CA TYR A 45 4.77 3.51 1.85
C TYR A 45 4.86 2.12 1.21
N GLU A 46 4.92 1.05 2.01
CA GLU A 46 4.91 -0.33 1.50
C GLU A 46 3.58 -0.66 0.79
N ASP A 47 2.44 -0.21 1.33
CA ASP A 47 1.12 -0.44 0.72
C ASP A 47 0.94 0.37 -0.58
N ASP A 48 1.40 1.62 -0.63
CA ASP A 48 1.37 2.47 -1.85
C ASP A 48 2.25 1.89 -2.96
N GLN A 49 3.45 1.40 -2.61
CA GLN A 49 4.32 0.74 -3.56
C GLN A 49 3.74 -0.59 -4.04
N LEU A 50 3.09 -1.34 -3.13
CA LEU A 50 2.44 -2.59 -3.46
C LEU A 50 1.31 -2.37 -4.46
N SER A 51 0.40 -1.44 -4.18
CA SER A 51 -0.76 -1.17 -5.02
C SER A 51 -0.34 -0.65 -6.40
N SER A 52 0.62 0.29 -6.46
CA SER A 52 1.15 0.81 -7.71
C SER A 52 1.82 -0.26 -8.58
N ASN A 53 2.73 -1.04 -7.99
CA ASN A 53 3.41 -2.11 -8.74
C ASN A 53 2.45 -3.21 -9.17
N PHE A 54 1.43 -3.50 -8.36
CA PHE A 54 0.40 -4.47 -8.69
C PHE A 54 -0.41 -4.01 -9.90
N ILE A 55 -0.93 -2.77 -9.91
CA ILE A 55 -1.70 -2.24 -11.05
C ILE A 55 -0.85 -2.24 -12.32
N ILE A 56 0.39 -1.74 -12.24
CA ILE A 56 1.29 -1.71 -13.41
C ILE A 56 1.54 -3.12 -13.95
N SER A 57 1.74 -4.10 -13.07
CA SER A 57 1.97 -5.49 -13.46
C SER A 57 0.72 -6.13 -14.07
N PHE A 58 -0.45 -5.84 -13.48
CA PHE A 58 -1.74 -6.31 -13.99
C PHE A 58 -2.00 -5.78 -15.40
N LEU A 59 -1.84 -4.47 -15.63
CA LEU A 59 -2.09 -3.84 -16.94
C LEU A 59 -1.19 -4.39 -18.05
N LYS A 60 0.08 -4.67 -17.71
CA LYS A 60 1.07 -5.23 -18.65
C LYS A 60 0.97 -6.73 -18.86
N MET A 61 0.14 -7.43 -18.09
CA MET A 61 -0.05 -8.87 -18.23
C MET A 61 -0.82 -9.19 -19.51
N ASN A 62 -0.44 -10.27 -20.18
CA ASN A 62 -1.20 -10.77 -21.33
C ASN A 62 -2.50 -11.45 -20.89
N GLY A 63 -3.53 -11.41 -21.75
CA GLY A 63 -4.84 -12.04 -21.55
C GLY A 63 -4.87 -13.58 -21.54
N GLY A 64 -3.84 -14.24 -21.01
CA GLY A 64 -3.76 -15.70 -20.89
C GLY A 64 -3.80 -16.43 -22.24
N SER A 65 -4.12 -17.73 -22.22
CA SER A 65 -4.15 -18.57 -23.44
C SER A 65 -5.19 -18.11 -24.47
N ASN A 66 -6.31 -17.57 -24.00
CA ASN A 66 -7.45 -17.22 -24.84
C ASN A 66 -7.35 -15.81 -25.44
N CYS A 67 -6.53 -14.94 -24.85
CA CYS A 67 -6.31 -13.55 -25.28
C CYS A 67 -4.83 -13.14 -25.24
N ASN A 68 -3.91 -14.07 -25.53
CA ASN A 68 -2.45 -13.85 -25.43
C ASN A 68 -1.91 -12.73 -26.36
N LYS A 69 -2.69 -12.29 -27.34
CA LYS A 69 -2.31 -11.22 -28.27
C LYS A 69 -2.52 -9.82 -27.70
N TYR A 70 -3.26 -9.71 -26.61
CA TYR A 70 -3.68 -8.45 -26.00
C TYR A 70 -3.22 -8.39 -24.55
N THR A 71 -2.79 -7.20 -24.14
CA THR A 71 -2.53 -6.89 -22.74
C THR A 71 -3.83 -6.64 -21.99
N MET A 72 -3.81 -6.67 -20.66
CA MET A 72 -4.99 -6.29 -19.88
C MET A 72 -5.42 -4.84 -20.15
N GLU A 73 -4.47 -3.94 -20.41
CA GLU A 73 -4.78 -2.58 -20.85
C GLU A 73 -5.64 -2.57 -22.12
N ASP A 74 -5.25 -3.34 -23.15
CA ASP A 74 -6.01 -3.46 -24.40
C ASP A 74 -7.41 -4.06 -24.17
N LEU A 75 -7.50 -5.09 -23.32
CA LEU A 75 -8.77 -5.74 -22.99
C LEU A 75 -9.70 -4.79 -22.22
N ILE A 76 -9.17 -3.99 -21.30
CA ILE A 76 -9.93 -2.99 -20.55
C ILE A 76 -10.44 -1.89 -21.48
N GLN A 77 -9.61 -1.43 -22.42
CA GLN A 77 -10.04 -0.46 -23.43
C GLN A 77 -11.17 -1.00 -24.30
N ASP A 78 -11.09 -2.26 -24.75
CA ASP A 78 -12.16 -2.88 -25.53
C ASP A 78 -13.45 -3.07 -24.71
N CYS A 79 -13.33 -3.51 -23.45
CA CYS A 79 -14.46 -3.64 -22.52
C CYS A 79 -15.21 -2.31 -22.32
N ALA A 80 -14.49 -1.19 -22.24
CA ALA A 80 -15.05 0.14 -22.01
C ALA A 80 -15.78 0.72 -23.23
N VAL A 81 -15.34 0.39 -24.46
CA VAL A 81 -15.83 1.02 -25.70
C VAL A 81 -16.80 0.14 -26.47
N ASP A 82 -16.36 -1.05 -26.89
CA ASP A 82 -16.95 -1.75 -28.04
C ASP A 82 -17.29 -3.22 -27.74
N ARG A 83 -16.62 -3.84 -26.74
CA ARG A 83 -16.77 -5.25 -26.33
C ARG A 83 -16.71 -6.24 -27.50
N ARG A 84 -15.80 -5.97 -28.45
CA ARG A 84 -15.68 -6.77 -29.68
C ARG A 84 -14.73 -7.95 -29.51
N LEU A 85 -13.81 -7.87 -28.56
CA LEU A 85 -12.81 -8.91 -28.33
C LEU A 85 -13.37 -10.02 -27.44
N GLY A 86 -13.64 -11.18 -28.04
CA GLY A 86 -14.02 -12.38 -27.29
C GLY A 86 -12.81 -13.21 -26.85
N CYS A 87 -12.64 -13.41 -25.54
CA CYS A 87 -11.58 -14.25 -24.97
C CYS A 87 -12.09 -15.67 -24.70
N GLY A 88 -12.09 -16.55 -25.71
CA GLY A 88 -12.54 -17.94 -25.52
C GLY A 88 -14.07 -18.08 -25.38
N GLY A 89 -14.82 -17.18 -26.02
CA GLY A 89 -16.29 -17.21 -26.04
C GLY A 89 -16.96 -16.41 -24.92
N THR A 90 -16.19 -15.81 -24.01
CA THR A 90 -16.69 -14.87 -22.99
C THR A 90 -16.47 -13.42 -23.40
N ASP A 91 -17.38 -12.56 -22.96
CA ASP A 91 -17.24 -11.10 -23.04
C ASP A 91 -15.96 -10.62 -22.34
N THR A 92 -15.35 -9.57 -22.87
CA THR A 92 -14.07 -9.03 -22.39
C THR A 92 -14.17 -8.57 -20.95
N CYS A 93 -15.28 -7.94 -20.55
CA CYS A 93 -15.46 -7.44 -19.20
C CYS A 93 -15.58 -8.58 -18.18
N THR A 94 -16.36 -9.62 -18.52
CA THR A 94 -16.48 -10.83 -17.68
C THR A 94 -15.14 -11.55 -17.57
N TYR A 95 -14.35 -11.58 -18.65
CA TYR A 95 -13.01 -12.15 -18.61
C TYR A 95 -12.09 -11.38 -17.67
N ILE A 96 -12.08 -10.04 -17.75
CA ILE A 96 -11.28 -9.17 -16.88
C ILE A 96 -11.66 -9.37 -15.43
N GLU A 97 -12.95 -9.35 -15.09
CA GLU A 97 -13.45 -9.58 -13.73
C GLU A 97 -12.96 -10.93 -13.17
N GLY A 98 -13.05 -11.99 -13.99
CA GLY A 98 -12.57 -13.32 -13.60
C GLY A 98 -11.05 -13.35 -13.35
N VAL A 99 -10.27 -12.64 -14.16
CA VAL A 99 -8.81 -12.55 -13.96
C VAL A 99 -8.46 -11.67 -12.76
N MET A 100 -9.14 -10.54 -12.55
CA MET A 100 -8.97 -9.69 -11.38
C MET A 100 -9.22 -10.49 -10.10
N ASN A 101 -10.34 -11.21 -10.03
CA ASN A 101 -10.68 -12.06 -8.89
C ASN A 101 -9.64 -13.19 -8.68
N SER A 102 -9.23 -13.87 -9.75
CA SER A 102 -8.20 -14.91 -9.65
C SER A 102 -6.85 -14.37 -9.17
N LEU A 103 -6.44 -13.21 -9.68
CA LEU A 103 -5.18 -12.59 -9.33
C LEU A 103 -5.19 -12.12 -7.88
N ALA A 104 -6.25 -11.43 -7.47
CA ALA A 104 -6.41 -10.94 -6.11
C ALA A 104 -6.44 -12.09 -5.08
N ASN A 105 -7.15 -13.18 -5.38
CA ASN A 105 -7.20 -14.36 -4.52
C ASN A 105 -5.86 -15.07 -4.40
N LYS A 106 -5.05 -15.09 -5.47
CA LYS A 106 -3.73 -15.74 -5.47
C LYS A 106 -2.62 -14.86 -4.90
N THR A 107 -2.87 -13.57 -4.66
CA THR A 107 -1.85 -12.61 -4.24
C THR A 107 -2.27 -11.88 -2.97
N LEU A 108 -3.15 -10.89 -3.08
CA LEU A 108 -3.57 -10.01 -1.99
C LEU A 108 -4.19 -10.79 -0.82
N MET A 109 -5.01 -11.81 -1.09
CA MET A 109 -5.55 -12.68 -0.03
C MET A 109 -4.47 -13.55 0.63
N VAL A 110 -3.52 -14.07 -0.15
CA VAL A 110 -2.39 -14.87 0.39
C VAL A 110 -1.51 -13.99 1.31
N TRP A 111 -1.40 -12.70 0.99
CA TRP A 111 -0.73 -11.71 1.82
C TRP A 111 -1.60 -11.14 2.94
N GLN A 112 -2.84 -11.63 3.09
CA GLN A 112 -3.81 -11.20 4.10
C GLN A 112 -4.06 -9.69 4.08
N LYS A 113 -4.12 -9.09 2.88
CA LYS A 113 -4.46 -7.68 2.69
C LYS A 113 -5.96 -7.55 2.43
N LYS A 114 -6.58 -6.57 3.10
CA LYS A 114 -7.93 -6.09 2.78
C LYS A 114 -7.82 -5.12 1.63
N PHE A 115 -8.64 -5.27 0.60
CA PHE A 115 -8.49 -4.46 -0.61
C PHE A 115 -9.81 -4.22 -1.34
N ASP A 116 -9.80 -3.20 -2.18
CA ASP A 116 -10.88 -2.80 -3.06
C ASP A 116 -10.25 -2.53 -4.44
N PHE A 117 -10.47 -3.44 -5.39
CA PHE A 117 -9.85 -3.39 -6.72
C PHE A 117 -10.89 -3.02 -7.78
N ILE A 118 -10.80 -1.78 -8.26
CA ILE A 118 -11.82 -1.13 -9.07
C ILE A 118 -11.28 -0.79 -10.46
N VAL A 119 -12.06 -1.06 -11.49
CA VAL A 119 -11.89 -0.53 -12.83
C VAL A 119 -13.09 0.37 -13.13
N GLU A 120 -12.89 1.68 -12.98
CA GLU A 120 -13.89 2.72 -13.21
C GLU A 120 -13.96 3.03 -14.70
N MET A 121 -15.10 2.76 -15.35
CA MET A 121 -15.30 3.04 -16.78
C MET A 121 -16.55 3.91 -16.99
N PRO A 122 -16.65 4.63 -18.13
CA PRO A 122 -17.81 5.50 -18.38
C PRO A 122 -19.16 4.78 -18.42
N THR A 123 -19.18 3.48 -18.70
CA THR A 123 -20.40 2.70 -18.92
C THR A 123 -20.74 1.75 -17.77
N MET A 124 -19.74 1.26 -17.04
CA MET A 124 -19.90 0.36 -15.91
C MET A 124 -18.62 0.31 -15.08
N ASP A 125 -18.73 -0.07 -13.81
CA ASP A 125 -17.58 -0.31 -12.96
C ASP A 125 -17.42 -1.81 -12.72
N ILE A 126 -16.19 -2.30 -12.72
CA ILE A 126 -15.86 -3.66 -12.26
C ILE A 126 -15.19 -3.50 -10.90
N ASN A 127 -15.75 -4.13 -9.87
CA ASN A 127 -15.17 -4.11 -8.54
C ASN A 127 -14.95 -5.53 -8.00
N VAL A 128 -13.75 -5.78 -7.45
CA VAL A 128 -13.42 -6.94 -6.63
C VAL A 128 -13.02 -6.44 -5.25
N GLU A 129 -13.91 -6.61 -4.27
CA GLU A 129 -13.71 -6.21 -2.89
C GLU A 129 -13.42 -7.41 -1.99
N HIS A 130 -12.51 -7.22 -1.02
CA HIS A 130 -12.26 -8.19 0.04
C HIS A 130 -12.05 -7.50 1.40
N GLU A 131 -13.05 -7.64 2.28
CA GLU A 131 -13.00 -7.23 3.69
C GLU A 131 -12.65 -5.75 3.92
N CYS A 132 -12.89 -4.89 2.93
CA CYS A 132 -12.84 -3.44 3.12
C CYS A 132 -14.14 -2.96 3.79
N SER A 133 -14.06 -1.83 4.46
CA SER A 133 -15.24 -1.13 4.98
C SER A 133 -15.21 0.30 4.47
N ASP A 134 -16.38 0.89 4.22
CA ASP A 134 -16.48 2.25 3.68
C ASP A 134 -15.76 3.30 4.56
N ASP A 135 -15.70 3.06 5.87
CA ASP A 135 -15.07 3.94 6.85
C ASP A 135 -13.57 3.66 7.08
N SER A 136 -12.98 2.68 6.38
CA SER A 136 -11.57 2.32 6.57
C SER A 136 -10.64 3.34 5.91
N GLU A 137 -9.49 3.60 6.55
CA GLU A 137 -8.44 4.41 5.91
C GLU A 137 -7.84 3.60 4.75
N LYS A 138 -7.89 4.17 3.54
CA LYS A 138 -7.48 3.54 2.29
C LYS A 138 -6.18 4.13 1.77
N ASN A 139 -5.24 3.26 1.43
CA ASN A 139 -4.05 3.61 0.65
C ASN A 139 -4.29 3.23 -0.82
N ALA A 140 -4.40 4.25 -1.67
CA ALA A 140 -4.87 4.10 -3.04
C ALA A 140 -3.75 4.33 -4.05
N ALA A 141 -3.60 3.41 -5.00
CA ALA A 141 -2.93 3.71 -6.26
C ALA A 141 -3.93 3.68 -7.40
N PHE A 142 -3.72 4.53 -8.40
CA PHE A 142 -4.53 4.52 -9.61
C PHE A 142 -3.68 4.74 -10.86
N GLN A 143 -4.09 4.13 -11.95
CA GLN A 143 -3.49 4.28 -13.27
C GLN A 143 -4.58 4.62 -14.29
N PRO A 144 -4.56 5.83 -14.88
CA PRO A 144 -5.49 6.17 -15.95
C PRO A 144 -5.06 5.52 -17.27
N ILE A 145 -6.05 5.12 -18.06
CA ILE A 145 -5.92 4.55 -19.41
C ILE A 145 -6.76 5.41 -20.36
N SER A 146 -6.12 5.96 -21.39
CA SER A 146 -6.81 6.79 -22.40
C SER A 146 -7.57 5.92 -23.39
N LEU A 147 -8.83 6.24 -23.67
CA LEU A 147 -9.67 5.48 -24.62
C LEU A 147 -9.50 5.88 -26.09
N TYR A 148 -8.28 6.19 -26.54
CA TYR A 148 -8.08 6.66 -27.93
C TYR A 148 -8.51 5.59 -28.96
N PRO A 149 -9.26 5.95 -30.03
CA PRO A 149 -9.65 7.30 -30.49
C PRO A 149 -10.95 7.86 -29.92
N HIS A 150 -11.60 7.17 -29.00
CA HIS A 150 -12.82 7.63 -28.35
C HIS A 150 -12.52 8.64 -27.21
N PRO A 151 -13.43 9.59 -26.95
CA PRO A 151 -13.30 10.46 -25.80
C PRO A 151 -13.58 9.68 -24.51
N GLY A 152 -12.65 9.72 -23.56
CA GLY A 152 -12.82 9.13 -22.24
C GLY A 152 -11.53 8.59 -21.66
N THR A 153 -11.59 8.32 -20.35
CA THR A 153 -10.49 7.72 -19.59
C THR A 153 -11.08 6.63 -18.71
N VAL A 154 -10.43 5.48 -18.67
CA VAL A 154 -10.70 4.43 -17.68
C VAL A 154 -9.70 4.60 -16.54
N VAL A 155 -10.15 4.45 -15.31
CA VAL A 155 -9.28 4.53 -14.13
C VAL A 155 -9.24 3.17 -13.47
N VAL A 156 -8.05 2.57 -13.44
CA VAL A 156 -7.82 1.35 -12.67
C VAL A 156 -7.27 1.76 -11.32
N ARG A 157 -7.95 1.41 -10.23
CA ARG A 157 -7.63 1.78 -8.85
C ARG A 157 -7.53 0.53 -7.97
N LEU A 158 -6.50 0.46 -7.14
CA LEU A 158 -6.39 -0.55 -6.09
C LEU A 158 -6.19 0.16 -4.75
N ASP A 159 -7.15 -0.02 -3.86
CA ASP A 159 -7.12 0.49 -2.50
C ASP A 159 -6.76 -0.64 -1.54
N ILE A 160 -5.78 -0.40 -0.66
CA ILE A 160 -5.45 -1.29 0.45
C ILE A 160 -6.05 -0.68 1.73
N CYS A 161 -6.93 -1.43 2.39
CA CYS A 161 -7.63 -0.99 3.59
C CYS A 161 -6.84 -1.36 4.86
N LYS A 162 -6.81 -0.42 5.83
CA LYS A 162 -6.17 -0.62 7.14
C LYS A 162 -7.07 -1.33 8.15
#